data_AF-A0A9E6EMI3-F1
#
_entry.id   AF-A0A9E6EMI3-F1
#
_cell.length_a   1.000
_cell.length_b   1.000
_cell.length_c   1.000
_cell.angle_alpha   90.00
_cell.angle_beta   90.00
_cell.angle_gamma   90.00
#
_symmetry.space_group_name_H-M   'P 1'
#
loop_
_entity.id
_entity.type
_entity.pdbx_description
1 polymer ?
#
loop_
_entity_poly.entity_id
_entity_poly.type
_entity_poly.pdbx_seq_one_letter_code
_entity_poly.pdbx_strand_id
1 'polypeptide(L)'
;MAHIGVLQRFEEEGLPVDAITGTSAGAFVAALAASGFSGANQVLVFQAMDFSALLDDRRRSFGVTLSEEEASNANFLNLEMSGKQADMIPGRERTQRVQQVLFSILGHSFLTFGEDFDRMRIPIRIVATDLQTGDPWVFRNGSLAQAVQASMTIPGLLVPFEVEGHQLVDGGLVENLPVEISRKAFPGMVQVGVDIARAWDDSRVRSLVGILNRSLDASMRQNEQRSKKAADLLLSPRTDKVDDFDFHDQVKVLVSAGRKAFDERLPELEGLIYGPDGERVATAHPLDVDPAADPELRRIAAQAMPPEGPIRFRDLFRLLRRLHHRLPLTDAWVEVPANP
;
A
#
# COMPACT_ATOMS: atom_id res chain seq x y z
N MET A 1 6.33 -6.21 1.68
CA MET A 1 5.93 -7.59 2.06
C MET A 1 6.36 -8.03 3.47
N ALA A 2 7.45 -7.50 4.05
CA ALA A 2 7.78 -7.82 5.45
C ALA A 2 6.64 -7.46 6.44
N HIS A 3 5.87 -6.41 6.15
CA HIS A 3 4.62 -6.09 6.85
C HIS A 3 3.66 -7.29 7.00
N ILE A 4 3.55 -8.16 5.99
CA ILE A 4 2.68 -9.35 6.04
C ILE A 4 3.15 -10.30 7.15
N GLY A 5 4.47 -10.47 7.28
CA GLY A 5 5.06 -11.29 8.34
C GLY A 5 4.78 -10.74 9.74
N VAL A 6 4.82 -9.42 9.89
CA VAL A 6 4.43 -8.75 11.15
C VAL A 6 2.96 -9.01 11.46
N LEU A 7 2.07 -8.80 10.49
CA LEU A 7 0.62 -9.04 10.66
C LEU A 7 0.32 -10.51 10.99
N GLN A 8 1.00 -11.46 10.36
CA GLN A 8 0.87 -12.89 10.70
C GLN A 8 1.21 -13.16 12.16
N ARG A 9 2.23 -12.51 12.72
CA ARG A 9 2.57 -12.70 14.14
C ARG A 9 1.57 -12.06 15.08
N PHE A 10 1.04 -10.88 14.74
CA PHE A 10 -0.11 -10.32 15.47
C PHE A 10 -1.29 -11.31 15.49
N GLU A 11 -1.64 -11.91 14.35
CA GLU A 11 -2.71 -12.93 14.27
C GLU A 11 -2.40 -14.17 15.12
N GLU A 12 -1.18 -14.72 15.03
CA GLU A 12 -0.77 -15.96 15.72
C GLU A 12 -0.65 -15.79 17.24
N GLU A 13 -0.20 -14.63 17.70
CA GLU A 13 -0.13 -14.30 19.14
C GLU A 13 -1.49 -13.88 19.71
N GLY A 14 -2.55 -13.85 18.89
CA GLY A 14 -3.88 -13.43 19.33
C GLY A 14 -3.93 -11.95 19.74
N LEU A 15 -3.09 -11.12 19.15
CA LEU A 15 -3.00 -9.68 19.40
C LEU A 15 -3.71 -8.92 18.26
N PRO A 16 -4.99 -8.55 18.40
CA PRO A 16 -5.74 -7.93 17.31
C PRO A 16 -5.22 -6.52 17.00
N VAL A 17 -5.04 -6.18 15.73
CA VAL A 17 -4.70 -4.81 15.32
C VAL A 17 -5.97 -3.97 15.34
N ASP A 18 -6.01 -2.95 16.19
CA ASP A 18 -7.18 -2.10 16.42
C ASP A 18 -7.39 -1.03 15.33
N ALA A 19 -6.31 -0.56 14.72
CA ALA A 19 -6.32 0.37 13.60
C ALA A 19 -5.02 0.24 12.81
N ILE A 20 -5.04 0.61 11.53
CA ILE A 20 -3.86 0.50 10.67
C ILE A 20 -3.73 1.73 9.76
N THR A 21 -2.51 2.23 9.60
CA THR A 21 -2.21 3.32 8.66
C THR A 21 -1.09 2.88 7.73
N GLY A 22 -1.21 3.14 6.44
CA GLY A 22 -0.22 2.71 5.46
C GLY A 22 0.08 3.72 4.36
N THR A 23 1.30 3.63 3.85
CA THR A 23 1.83 4.41 2.72
C THR A 23 2.42 3.45 1.67
N SER A 24 2.17 3.69 0.38
CA SER A 24 2.72 2.93 -0.75
C SER A 24 2.48 1.41 -0.62
N ALA A 25 3.53 0.58 -0.70
CA ALA A 25 3.42 -0.86 -0.48
C ALA A 25 2.83 -1.23 0.90
N GLY A 26 3.07 -0.39 1.93
CA GLY A 26 2.44 -0.52 3.24
C GLY A 26 0.93 -0.24 3.20
N ALA A 27 0.49 0.72 2.37
CA ALA A 27 -0.93 1.00 2.14
C ALA A 27 -1.65 -0.20 1.52
N PHE A 28 -1.04 -0.88 0.56
CA PHE A 28 -1.65 -2.06 -0.06
C PHE A 28 -1.75 -3.24 0.93
N VAL A 29 -0.70 -3.52 1.70
CA VAL A 29 -0.73 -4.56 2.74
C VAL A 29 -1.77 -4.23 3.81
N ALA A 30 -1.83 -2.97 4.25
CA ALA A 30 -2.81 -2.51 5.23
C ALA A 30 -4.24 -2.64 4.70
N ALA A 31 -4.49 -2.27 3.45
CA ALA A 31 -5.80 -2.39 2.80
C ALA A 31 -6.26 -3.84 2.67
N LEU A 32 -5.36 -4.78 2.37
CA LEU A 32 -5.68 -6.20 2.38
C LEU A 32 -6.10 -6.67 3.78
N ALA A 33 -5.36 -6.30 4.81
CA ALA A 33 -5.68 -6.66 6.19
C ALA A 33 -7.03 -6.06 6.64
N ALA A 34 -7.23 -4.76 6.41
CA ALA A 34 -8.45 -4.04 6.77
C ALA A 34 -9.70 -4.54 6.02
N SER A 35 -9.52 -5.01 4.78
CA SER A 35 -10.61 -5.63 4.00
C SER A 35 -10.87 -7.11 4.35
N GLY A 36 -10.06 -7.70 5.23
CA GLY A 36 -10.28 -9.03 5.80
C GLY A 36 -9.42 -10.16 5.23
N PHE A 37 -8.39 -9.87 4.44
CA PHE A 37 -7.41 -10.88 4.04
C PHE A 37 -6.48 -11.21 5.21
N SER A 38 -6.48 -12.46 5.66
CA SER A 38 -5.50 -12.97 6.61
C SER A 38 -4.07 -12.87 6.08
N GLY A 39 -3.09 -12.84 6.97
CA GLY A 39 -1.68 -12.80 6.59
C GLY A 39 -1.27 -13.94 5.65
N ALA A 40 -1.88 -15.12 5.77
CA ALA A 40 -1.67 -16.23 4.83
C ALA A 40 -2.23 -15.95 3.43
N ASN A 41 -3.42 -15.33 3.34
CA ASN A 41 -4.04 -14.97 2.07
C ASN A 41 -3.31 -13.83 1.37
N GLN A 42 -2.76 -12.88 2.13
CA GLN A 42 -1.92 -11.81 1.59
C GLN A 42 -0.68 -12.36 0.88
N VAL A 43 -0.01 -13.37 1.44
CA VAL A 43 1.13 -14.05 0.78
C VAL A 43 0.72 -14.60 -0.59
N LEU A 44 -0.46 -15.18 -0.70
CA LEU A 44 -0.95 -15.74 -1.96
C LEU A 44 -1.27 -14.66 -2.99
N VAL A 45 -1.81 -13.50 -2.57
CA VAL A 45 -2.03 -12.36 -3.46
C VAL A 45 -0.70 -11.92 -4.07
N PHE A 46 0.35 -11.72 -3.27
CA PHE A 46 1.67 -11.32 -3.76
C PHE A 46 2.39 -12.42 -4.55
N GLN A 47 2.12 -13.70 -4.28
CA GLN A 47 2.64 -14.82 -5.09
C GLN A 47 1.87 -15.04 -6.39
N ALA A 48 0.61 -14.63 -6.46
CA ALA A 48 -0.19 -14.72 -7.67
C ALA A 48 0.06 -13.53 -8.61
N MET A 49 0.54 -12.43 -8.04
CA MET A 49 0.83 -11.20 -8.77
C MET A 49 2.32 -11.06 -9.07
N ASP A 50 2.62 -10.75 -10.32
CA ASP A 50 3.93 -10.24 -10.70
C ASP A 50 3.84 -8.70 -10.69
N PHE A 51 4.07 -8.09 -9.52
CA PHE A 51 4.03 -6.63 -9.36
C PHE A 51 5.09 -5.95 -10.23
N SER A 52 6.23 -6.59 -10.42
CA SER A 52 7.32 -6.13 -11.29
C SER A 52 6.81 -5.99 -12.72
N ALA A 53 6.07 -6.98 -13.23
CA ALA A 53 5.46 -6.93 -14.56
C ALA A 53 4.32 -5.89 -14.70
N LEU A 54 3.74 -5.40 -13.61
CA LEU A 54 2.76 -4.30 -13.65
C LEU A 54 3.43 -2.95 -13.89
N LEU A 55 4.67 -2.80 -13.45
CA LEU A 55 5.47 -1.58 -13.57
C LEU A 55 6.42 -1.61 -14.78
N ASP A 56 6.66 -2.79 -15.35
CA ASP A 56 7.46 -2.95 -16.57
C ASP A 56 6.62 -2.76 -17.86
N ASP A 57 7.16 -1.99 -18.80
CA ASP A 57 6.63 -1.87 -20.17
C ASP A 57 7.25 -2.92 -21.11
N ARG A 58 8.33 -3.56 -20.69
CA ARG A 58 9.12 -4.48 -21.53
C ARG A 58 8.92 -5.90 -21.04
N ARG A 59 8.56 -6.81 -21.94
CA ARG A 59 8.75 -8.25 -21.68
C ARG A 59 10.19 -8.44 -21.21
N ARG A 60 10.40 -9.06 -20.03
CA ARG A 60 11.72 -9.47 -19.49
C ARG A 60 12.69 -9.78 -20.63
N SER A 61 13.55 -8.83 -20.96
CA SER A 61 14.78 -9.15 -21.67
C SER A 61 15.78 -9.39 -20.56
N PHE A 62 16.10 -10.67 -20.31
CA PHE A 62 17.17 -11.05 -19.40
C PHE A 62 18.43 -10.23 -19.72
N GLY A 63 18.96 -9.50 -18.72
CA GLY A 63 20.30 -8.90 -18.79
C GLY A 63 20.41 -7.38 -18.93
N VAL A 64 19.40 -6.58 -18.57
CA VAL A 64 19.50 -5.10 -18.60
C VAL A 64 20.19 -4.60 -17.33
N THR A 65 21.28 -3.84 -17.48
CA THR A 65 22.00 -3.19 -16.37
C THR A 65 21.35 -1.86 -15.97
N LEU A 66 21.51 -1.43 -14.70
CA LEU A 66 21.02 -0.15 -14.16
C LEU A 66 21.27 1.07 -15.08
N SER A 67 22.37 1.07 -15.85
CA SER A 67 22.71 2.14 -16.81
C SER A 67 21.76 2.24 -18.01
N GLU A 68 21.16 1.13 -18.45
CA GLU A 68 20.23 1.11 -19.59
C GLU A 68 18.80 1.51 -19.16
N GLU A 69 18.47 1.32 -17.89
CA GLU A 69 17.24 1.83 -17.27
C GLU A 69 17.29 3.35 -17.11
N GLU A 70 18.43 3.89 -16.64
CA GLU A 70 18.70 5.34 -16.61
C GLU A 70 18.68 5.97 -18.01
N ALA A 71 19.18 5.27 -19.04
CA ALA A 71 19.13 5.74 -20.43
C ALA A 71 17.69 5.77 -20.99
N SER A 72 16.86 4.80 -20.61
CA SER A 72 15.43 4.77 -20.97
C SER A 72 14.65 5.89 -20.27
N ASN A 73 14.93 6.17 -19.00
CA ASN A 73 14.30 7.27 -18.26
C ASN A 73 14.86 8.64 -18.68
N ALA A 74 16.10 8.72 -19.15
CA ALA A 74 16.65 9.93 -19.77
C ALA A 74 15.97 10.25 -21.12
N ASN A 75 15.46 9.25 -21.84
CA ASN A 75 14.66 9.49 -23.05
C ASN A 75 13.33 10.22 -22.74
N PHE A 76 12.75 10.04 -21.55
CA PHE A 76 11.53 10.72 -21.11
C PHE A 76 11.76 12.24 -20.94
N LEU A 77 12.81 12.63 -20.22
CA LEU A 77 13.21 14.04 -20.08
C LEU A 77 13.54 14.67 -21.45
N ASN A 78 14.15 13.91 -22.36
CA ASN A 78 14.44 14.37 -23.71
C ASN A 78 13.17 14.53 -24.59
N LEU A 79 12.11 13.75 -24.36
CA LEU A 79 10.84 13.84 -25.10
C LEU A 79 10.05 15.10 -24.73
N GLU A 80 9.93 15.43 -23.44
CA GLU A 80 9.31 16.69 -22.98
C GLU A 80 10.09 17.91 -23.49
N MET A 81 11.43 17.87 -23.41
CA MET A 81 12.30 18.96 -23.86
C MET A 81 12.33 19.12 -25.40
N SER A 82 11.95 18.09 -26.16
CA SER A 82 11.92 18.11 -27.63
C SER A 82 10.64 18.72 -28.21
N GLY A 83 9.63 19.06 -27.40
CA GLY A 83 8.38 19.68 -27.86
C GLY A 83 7.56 18.83 -28.84
N LYS A 84 7.88 17.53 -28.99
CA LYS A 84 7.10 16.61 -29.80
C LYS A 84 5.95 16.08 -28.95
N GLN A 85 4.76 16.60 -29.21
CA GLN A 85 3.51 16.07 -28.68
C GLN A 85 3.28 14.67 -29.28
N ALA A 86 3.85 13.65 -28.64
CA ALA A 86 3.34 12.30 -28.82
C ALA A 86 2.06 12.21 -27.97
N ASP A 87 0.94 11.79 -28.56
CA ASP A 87 -0.38 11.58 -27.91
C ASP A 87 -0.37 10.54 -26.75
N MET A 88 0.79 10.15 -26.25
CA MET A 88 0.95 9.25 -25.10
C MET A 88 1.34 10.05 -23.87
N ILE A 89 0.43 10.13 -22.89
CA ILE A 89 0.77 10.51 -21.50
C ILE A 89 1.64 9.37 -20.94
N PRO A 90 2.95 9.59 -20.66
CA PRO A 90 3.82 8.54 -20.17
C PRO A 90 3.31 7.94 -18.87
N GLY A 91 3.45 6.61 -18.71
CA GLY A 91 2.97 5.90 -17.52
C GLY A 91 1.45 5.65 -17.47
N ARG A 92 0.64 6.14 -18.42
CA ARG A 92 -0.82 5.92 -18.44
C ARG A 92 -1.21 4.44 -18.52
N GLU A 93 -0.57 3.66 -19.39
CA GLU A 93 -0.86 2.22 -19.52
C GLU A 93 -0.50 1.44 -18.25
N ARG A 94 0.65 1.73 -17.64
CA ARG A 94 1.06 1.18 -16.33
C ARG A 94 0.04 1.53 -15.24
N THR A 95 -0.38 2.79 -15.20
CA THR A 95 -1.37 3.31 -14.26
C THR A 95 -2.71 2.56 -14.40
N GLN A 96 -3.19 2.36 -15.63
CA GLN A 96 -4.41 1.60 -15.89
C GLN A 96 -4.28 0.12 -15.46
N ARG A 97 -3.14 -0.53 -15.74
CA ARG A 97 -2.88 -1.91 -15.30
C ARG A 97 -2.91 -2.03 -13.78
N VAL A 98 -2.19 -1.14 -13.07
CA VAL A 98 -2.17 -1.09 -11.60
C VAL A 98 -3.59 -0.87 -11.06
N GLN A 99 -4.31 0.10 -11.60
CA GLN A 99 -5.68 0.41 -11.22
C GLN A 99 -6.60 -0.82 -11.37
N GLN A 100 -6.58 -1.50 -12.52
CA GLN A 100 -7.42 -2.68 -12.76
C GLN A 100 -7.13 -3.80 -11.75
N VAL A 101 -5.86 -4.03 -11.44
CA VAL A 101 -5.46 -5.05 -10.45
C VAL A 101 -5.94 -4.68 -9.06
N LEU A 102 -5.71 -3.44 -8.62
CA LEU A 102 -6.16 -2.96 -7.30
C LEU A 102 -7.67 -3.04 -7.17
N PHE A 103 -8.44 -2.62 -8.18
CA PHE A 103 -9.90 -2.76 -8.19
C PHE A 103 -10.35 -4.22 -8.16
N SER A 104 -9.67 -5.13 -8.86
CA SER A 104 -10.04 -6.56 -8.86
C SER A 104 -9.86 -7.23 -7.49
N ILE A 105 -8.95 -6.71 -6.66
CA ILE A 105 -8.60 -7.26 -5.34
C ILE A 105 -9.35 -6.56 -4.23
N LEU A 106 -9.39 -5.22 -4.25
CA LEU A 106 -9.92 -4.39 -3.17
C LEU A 106 -11.33 -3.87 -3.45
N GLY A 107 -11.84 -4.00 -4.66
CA GLY A 107 -13.15 -3.46 -5.04
C GLY A 107 -14.32 -4.05 -4.24
N HIS A 108 -14.17 -5.23 -3.66
CA HIS A 108 -15.18 -5.79 -2.77
C HIS A 108 -15.34 -4.98 -1.47
N SER A 109 -14.30 -4.28 -1.00
CA SER A 109 -14.33 -3.54 0.27
C SER A 109 -15.44 -2.50 0.29
N PHE A 110 -15.70 -1.83 -0.83
CA PHE A 110 -16.81 -0.89 -0.97
C PHE A 110 -18.17 -1.57 -0.80
N LEU A 111 -18.35 -2.75 -1.41
CA LEU A 111 -19.59 -3.52 -1.29
C LEU A 111 -19.79 -4.06 0.13
N THR A 112 -18.70 -4.38 0.82
CA THR A 112 -18.71 -4.98 2.16
C THR A 112 -18.81 -3.95 3.28
N PHE A 113 -18.14 -2.81 3.17
CA PHE A 113 -17.98 -1.84 4.28
C PHE A 113 -18.49 -0.44 3.92
N GLY A 114 -18.88 -0.20 2.67
CA GLY A 114 -19.21 1.13 2.16
C GLY A 114 -17.97 1.99 1.93
N GLU A 115 -18.17 3.31 1.97
CA GLU A 115 -17.11 4.28 1.74
C GLU A 115 -16.31 4.60 3.00
N ASP A 116 -16.83 4.38 4.20
CA ASP A 116 -16.20 4.83 5.44
C ASP A 116 -15.13 3.83 5.93
N PHE A 117 -13.88 4.28 6.02
CA PHE A 117 -12.76 3.41 6.37
C PHE A 117 -12.74 3.03 7.85
N ASP A 118 -13.48 3.74 8.72
CA ASP A 118 -13.64 3.33 10.12
C ASP A 118 -14.53 2.10 10.29
N ARG A 119 -15.32 1.75 9.26
CA ARG A 119 -16.22 0.58 9.25
C ARG A 119 -15.57 -0.70 8.73
N MET A 120 -14.32 -0.63 8.27
CA MET A 120 -13.59 -1.79 7.80
C MET A 120 -13.32 -2.77 8.95
N ARG A 121 -12.90 -4.01 8.60
CA ARG A 121 -12.57 -5.02 9.62
C ARG A 121 -11.47 -4.54 10.57
N ILE A 122 -10.56 -3.71 10.05
CA ILE A 122 -9.62 -2.91 10.83
C ILE A 122 -9.76 -1.47 10.32
N PRO A 123 -10.14 -0.49 11.16
CA PRO A 123 -10.14 0.92 10.81
C PRO A 123 -8.83 1.34 10.14
N ILE A 124 -8.91 2.01 8.98
CA ILE A 124 -7.73 2.28 8.15
C ILE A 124 -7.58 3.73 7.73
N ARG A 125 -6.31 4.18 7.61
CA ARG A 125 -5.94 5.41 6.91
C ARG A 125 -4.90 5.10 5.83
N ILE A 126 -5.04 5.73 4.67
CA ILE A 126 -4.10 5.61 3.55
C ILE A 126 -3.53 6.98 3.24
N VAL A 127 -2.21 7.09 3.13
CA VAL A 127 -1.52 8.37 2.97
C VAL A 127 -0.98 8.53 1.55
N ALA A 128 -1.26 9.67 0.94
CA ALA A 128 -0.69 10.12 -0.32
C ALA A 128 -0.06 11.51 -0.14
N THR A 129 0.72 11.94 -1.11
CA THR A 129 1.28 13.30 -1.16
C THR A 129 0.46 14.14 -2.11
N ASP A 130 -0.07 15.28 -1.64
CA ASP A 130 -0.71 16.27 -2.51
C ASP A 130 0.36 17.17 -3.15
N LEU A 131 0.46 17.14 -4.48
CA LEU A 131 1.46 17.91 -5.22
C LEU A 131 1.20 19.42 -5.21
N GLN A 132 -0.05 19.86 -5.01
CA GLN A 132 -0.40 21.27 -4.98
C GLN A 132 0.05 21.92 -3.67
N THR A 133 -0.10 21.21 -2.54
CA THR A 133 0.15 21.74 -1.20
C THR A 133 1.50 21.29 -0.63
N GLY A 134 1.99 20.13 -1.04
CA GLY A 134 3.15 19.46 -0.43
C GLY A 134 2.83 18.79 0.90
N ASP A 135 1.56 18.72 1.29
CA ASP A 135 1.09 18.16 2.55
C ASP A 135 0.60 16.70 2.39
N PRO A 136 0.51 15.93 3.50
CA PRO A 136 -0.13 14.61 3.48
C PRO A 136 -1.62 14.70 3.18
N TRP A 137 -2.05 13.99 2.13
CA TRP A 137 -3.45 13.69 1.89
C TRP A 137 -3.81 12.37 2.57
N VAL A 138 -4.75 12.41 3.53
CA VAL A 138 -5.12 11.23 4.32
C VAL A 138 -6.51 10.75 3.92
N PHE A 139 -6.55 9.64 3.20
CA PHE A 139 -7.81 8.96 2.90
C PHE A 139 -8.38 8.32 4.16
N ARG A 140 -9.63 8.68 4.46
CA ARG A 140 -10.48 8.13 5.53
C ARG A 140 -11.81 7.60 5.01
N ASN A 141 -12.09 7.82 3.73
CA ASN A 141 -13.28 7.32 3.07
C ASN A 141 -13.08 7.19 1.55
N GLY A 142 -14.09 6.67 0.86
CA GLY A 142 -14.17 6.51 -0.58
C GLY A 142 -13.85 5.08 -1.04
N SER A 143 -13.28 4.95 -2.24
CA SER A 143 -12.82 3.66 -2.75
C SER A 143 -11.45 3.31 -2.19
N LEU A 144 -11.36 2.21 -1.43
CA LEU A 144 -10.08 1.71 -0.92
C LEU A 144 -9.08 1.40 -2.04
N ALA A 145 -9.55 0.89 -3.18
CA ALA A 145 -8.70 0.62 -4.34
C ALA A 145 -8.06 1.90 -4.91
N GLN A 146 -8.84 2.99 -4.97
CA GLN A 146 -8.35 4.29 -5.43
C GLN A 146 -7.41 4.95 -4.42
N ALA A 147 -7.74 4.87 -3.12
CA ALA A 147 -6.87 5.38 -2.07
C ALA A 147 -5.49 4.70 -2.10
N VAL A 148 -5.46 3.36 -2.26
CA VAL A 148 -4.22 2.60 -2.42
C VAL A 148 -3.51 2.97 -3.73
N GLN A 149 -4.23 3.13 -4.84
CA GLN A 149 -3.65 3.56 -6.11
C GLN A 149 -2.93 4.90 -5.94
N ALA A 150 -3.60 5.91 -5.38
CA ALA A 150 -3.01 7.23 -5.12
C ALA A 150 -1.75 7.14 -4.27
N SER A 151 -1.80 6.35 -3.20
CA SER A 151 -0.66 6.11 -2.29
C SER A 151 0.51 5.37 -2.94
N MET A 152 0.27 4.63 -4.02
CA MET A 152 1.28 3.88 -4.79
C MET A 152 1.69 4.57 -6.10
N THR A 153 1.26 5.81 -6.34
CA THR A 153 1.56 6.56 -7.57
C THR A 153 2.99 7.09 -7.54
N ILE A 154 3.96 6.28 -7.95
CA ILE A 154 5.39 6.65 -7.96
C ILE A 154 5.65 7.76 -9.00
N PRO A 155 6.17 8.94 -8.60
CA PRO A 155 6.49 10.03 -9.51
C PRO A 155 7.44 9.62 -10.64
N GLY A 156 7.15 10.06 -11.88
CA GLY A 156 7.94 9.72 -13.06
C GLY A 156 7.69 8.32 -13.64
N LEU A 157 7.03 7.43 -12.89
CA LEU A 157 6.67 6.09 -13.34
C LEU A 157 5.18 5.95 -13.69
N LEU A 158 4.32 6.54 -12.84
CA LEU A 158 2.86 6.51 -12.93
C LEU A 158 2.28 7.92 -13.07
N VAL A 159 1.07 8.02 -13.60
CA VAL A 159 0.36 9.30 -13.75
C VAL A 159 -0.19 9.72 -12.38
N PRO A 160 0.00 10.98 -11.93
CA PRO A 160 -0.62 11.51 -10.72
C PRO A 160 -2.10 11.18 -10.63
N PHE A 161 -2.56 10.81 -9.44
CA PHE A 161 -3.94 10.46 -9.19
C PHE A 161 -4.76 11.71 -8.91
N GLU A 162 -5.80 11.95 -9.70
CA GLU A 162 -6.67 13.12 -9.56
C GLU A 162 -7.84 12.81 -8.63
N VAL A 163 -8.04 13.63 -7.59
CA VAL A 163 -9.22 13.56 -6.72
C VAL A 163 -9.57 14.94 -6.20
N GLU A 164 -10.83 15.36 -6.32
CA GLU A 164 -11.31 16.65 -5.81
C GLU A 164 -10.51 17.87 -6.32
N GLY A 165 -9.89 17.77 -7.51
CA GLY A 165 -9.04 18.82 -8.08
C GLY A 165 -7.59 18.83 -7.55
N HIS A 166 -7.22 17.83 -6.75
CA HIS A 166 -5.88 17.60 -6.22
C HIS A 166 -5.15 16.50 -7.02
N GLN A 167 -3.85 16.69 -7.22
CA GLN A 167 -2.95 15.72 -7.84
C GLN A 167 -2.15 15.02 -6.77
N LEU A 168 -2.41 13.73 -6.62
CA LEU A 168 -1.81 12.91 -5.60
C LEU A 168 -0.74 11.98 -6.17
N VAL A 169 0.37 11.87 -5.46
CA VAL A 169 1.43 10.90 -5.72
C VAL A 169 1.71 10.08 -4.46
N ASP A 170 2.67 9.16 -4.56
CA ASP A 170 3.09 8.30 -3.45
C ASP A 170 3.31 9.11 -2.15
N GLY A 171 2.72 8.61 -1.05
CA GLY A 171 2.75 9.28 0.25
C GLY A 171 4.13 9.31 0.90
N GLY A 172 5.09 8.54 0.37
CA GLY A 172 6.45 8.43 0.91
C GLY A 172 7.17 9.77 0.97
N LEU A 173 6.83 10.71 0.07
CA LEU A 173 7.48 12.02 0.01
C LEU A 173 7.24 12.86 1.28
N VAL A 174 6.10 12.68 1.94
CA VAL A 174 5.68 13.48 3.11
C VAL A 174 5.58 12.67 4.40
N GLU A 175 5.12 11.41 4.33
CA GLU A 175 4.94 10.51 5.47
C GLU A 175 5.11 9.04 5.03
N ASN A 176 6.37 8.60 4.89
CA ASN A 176 6.66 7.22 4.47
C ASN A 176 6.37 6.17 5.56
N LEU A 177 6.61 6.55 6.82
CA LEU A 177 6.26 5.76 8.00
C LEU A 177 5.20 6.54 8.78
N PRO A 178 3.89 6.39 8.47
CA PRO A 178 2.84 7.34 8.82
C PRO A 178 2.37 7.27 10.29
N VAL A 179 3.30 7.18 11.24
CA VAL A 179 3.03 7.07 12.68
C VAL A 179 2.40 8.35 13.23
N GLU A 180 2.84 9.52 12.77
CA GLU A 180 2.25 10.79 13.19
C GLU A 180 0.79 10.89 12.76
N ILE A 181 0.48 10.47 11.53
CA ILE A 181 -0.88 10.42 11.00
C ILE A 181 -1.71 9.40 11.78
N SER A 182 -1.16 8.21 12.01
CA SER A 182 -1.81 7.15 12.80
C SER A 182 -2.17 7.64 14.21
N ARG A 183 -1.24 8.29 14.92
CA ARG A 183 -1.51 8.82 16.27
C ARG A 183 -2.57 9.91 16.27
N LYS A 184 -2.58 10.79 15.25
CA LYS A 184 -3.61 11.84 15.13
C LYS A 184 -4.98 11.25 14.84
N ALA A 185 -5.05 10.22 13.99
CA ALA A 185 -6.29 9.55 13.62
C ALA A 185 -6.83 8.63 14.74
N PHE A 186 -5.93 7.99 15.47
CA PHE A 186 -6.23 6.97 16.47
C PHE A 186 -5.53 7.29 17.80
N PRO A 187 -5.99 8.34 18.52
CA PRO A 187 -5.36 8.78 19.76
C PRO A 187 -5.53 7.75 20.88
N GLY A 188 -4.52 7.63 21.74
CA GLY A 188 -4.55 6.75 22.91
C GLY A 188 -4.18 5.29 22.64
N MET A 189 -3.95 4.90 21.38
CA MET A 189 -3.45 3.57 21.02
C MET A 189 -1.92 3.52 21.02
N VAL A 190 -1.36 2.38 21.39
CA VAL A 190 0.08 2.09 21.23
C VAL A 190 0.43 2.08 19.74
N GLN A 191 1.36 2.94 19.33
CA GLN A 191 1.78 3.07 17.94
C GLN A 191 2.99 2.18 17.64
N VAL A 192 2.73 1.10 16.91
CA VAL A 192 3.77 0.18 16.43
C VAL A 192 4.11 0.51 14.97
N GLY A 193 5.30 1.08 14.74
CA GLY A 193 5.80 1.38 13.41
C GLY A 193 6.56 0.19 12.81
N VAL A 194 6.26 -0.17 11.56
CA VAL A 194 7.02 -1.20 10.82
C VAL A 194 7.92 -0.52 9.80
N ASP A 195 9.19 -0.38 10.15
CA ASP A 195 10.20 0.33 9.38
C ASP A 195 10.95 -0.62 8.45
N ILE A 196 10.66 -0.52 7.16
CA ILE A 196 11.32 -1.29 6.10
C ILE A 196 12.31 -0.44 5.28
N ALA A 197 12.65 0.75 5.77
CA ALA A 197 13.56 1.66 5.09
C ALA A 197 14.94 1.02 4.92
N ARG A 198 15.52 1.17 3.73
CA ARG A 198 16.85 0.66 3.43
C ARG A 198 17.94 1.49 4.11
N ALA A 199 19.10 0.86 4.28
CA ALA A 199 20.32 1.60 4.52
C ALA A 199 20.55 2.60 3.39
N TRP A 200 21.01 3.79 3.76
CA TRP A 200 21.33 4.82 2.78
C TRP A 200 22.51 4.40 1.91
N ASP A 201 22.30 4.46 0.61
CA ASP A 201 23.36 4.28 -0.36
C ASP A 201 24.18 5.57 -0.47
N ASP A 202 25.45 5.51 -0.08
CA ASP A 202 26.39 6.63 -0.18
C ASP A 202 27.12 6.70 -1.54
N SER A 203 26.78 5.81 -2.48
CA SER A 203 27.33 5.80 -3.82
C SER A 203 27.10 7.15 -4.52
N ARG A 204 28.09 7.54 -5.34
CA ARG A 204 28.04 8.81 -6.07
C ARG A 204 27.15 8.66 -7.29
N VAL A 205 26.06 9.42 -7.32
CA VAL A 205 25.14 9.49 -8.45
C VAL A 205 25.61 10.55 -9.46
N ARG A 206 25.48 10.26 -10.76
CA ARG A 206 25.96 11.14 -11.85
C ARG A 206 24.89 11.44 -12.90
N SER A 207 23.87 10.60 -13.03
CA SER A 207 22.76 10.79 -13.96
C SER A 207 21.76 11.80 -13.40
N LEU A 208 21.09 12.57 -14.26
CA LEU A 208 20.04 13.50 -13.83
C LEU A 208 18.89 12.75 -13.12
N VAL A 209 18.46 11.64 -13.71
CA VAL A 209 17.42 10.76 -13.15
C VAL A 209 17.84 10.22 -11.78
N GLY A 210 19.08 9.74 -11.66
CA GLY A 210 19.57 9.26 -10.38
C GLY A 210 19.68 10.37 -9.34
N ILE A 211 20.05 11.60 -9.72
CA ILE A 211 20.08 12.75 -8.81
C ILE A 211 18.66 13.08 -8.32
N LEU A 212 17.66 13.04 -9.20
CA LEU A 212 16.26 13.23 -8.82
C LEU A 212 15.80 12.15 -7.84
N ASN A 213 16.02 10.87 -8.16
CA ASN A 213 15.66 9.75 -7.27
C ASN A 213 16.36 9.87 -5.91
N ARG A 214 17.67 10.15 -5.88
CA ARG A 214 18.41 10.36 -4.63
C ARG A 214 17.89 11.54 -3.81
N SER A 215 17.32 12.56 -4.47
CA SER A 215 16.69 13.69 -3.80
C SER A 215 15.33 13.30 -3.19
N LEU A 216 14.53 12.48 -3.88
CA LEU A 216 13.30 11.91 -3.34
C LEU A 216 13.62 11.02 -2.12
N ASP A 217 14.60 10.12 -2.24
CA ASP A 217 15.06 9.25 -1.14
C ASP A 217 15.49 10.06 0.08
N ALA A 218 16.19 11.18 -0.13
CA ALA A 218 16.61 12.08 0.95
C ALA A 218 15.40 12.68 1.68
N SER A 219 14.37 13.11 0.94
CA SER A 219 13.12 13.63 1.50
C SER A 219 12.38 12.55 2.32
N MET A 220 12.25 11.35 1.75
CA MET A 220 11.62 10.21 2.42
C MET A 220 12.35 9.88 3.73
N ARG A 221 13.68 9.76 3.68
CA ARG A 221 14.51 9.50 4.87
C ARG A 221 14.33 10.57 5.94
N GLN A 222 14.21 11.85 5.56
CA GLN A 222 14.04 12.92 6.53
C GLN A 222 12.69 12.84 7.25
N ASN A 223 11.59 12.58 6.54
CA ASN A 223 10.28 12.43 7.17
C ASN A 223 10.21 11.15 8.01
N GLU A 224 10.80 10.04 7.57
CA GLU A 224 10.88 8.80 8.34
C GLU A 224 11.60 8.99 9.67
N GLN A 225 12.75 9.69 9.68
CA GLN A 225 13.50 9.94 10.92
C GLN A 225 12.70 10.79 11.91
N ARG A 226 11.79 11.63 11.42
CA ARG A 226 10.84 12.37 12.24
C ARG A 226 9.78 11.41 12.79
N SER A 227 9.09 10.66 11.93
CA SER A 227 7.96 9.80 12.31
C SER A 227 8.38 8.58 13.15
N LYS A 228 9.63 8.09 13.03
CA LYS A 228 10.20 7.05 13.90
C LYS A 228 10.22 7.47 15.37
N LYS A 229 10.49 8.74 15.67
CA LYS A 229 10.47 9.27 17.05
C LYS A 229 9.06 9.34 17.63
N ALA A 230 8.06 9.34 16.77
CA ALA A 230 6.68 9.25 17.19
C ALA A 230 6.28 7.79 17.47
N ALA A 231 7.01 6.74 17.10
CA ALA A 231 6.56 5.38 17.41
C ALA A 231 6.78 5.04 18.90
N ASP A 232 5.81 4.34 19.50
CA ASP A 232 5.99 3.76 20.85
C ASP A 232 6.85 2.49 20.76
N LEU A 233 6.75 1.77 19.63
CA LEU A 233 7.60 0.63 19.29
C LEU A 233 7.93 0.64 17.80
N LEU A 234 9.19 0.36 17.45
CA LEU A 234 9.61 0.13 16.07
C LEU A 234 9.95 -1.34 15.85
N LEU A 235 9.36 -1.91 14.81
CA LEU A 235 9.74 -3.19 14.23
C LEU A 235 10.53 -2.90 12.97
N SER A 236 11.78 -3.33 12.89
CA SER A 236 12.67 -3.05 11.74
C SER A 236 13.11 -4.35 11.05
N PRO A 237 12.26 -4.93 10.16
CA PRO A 237 12.62 -6.10 9.38
C PRO A 237 13.85 -5.85 8.52
N ARG A 238 14.83 -6.75 8.58
CA ARG A 238 16.04 -6.65 7.76
C ARG A 238 15.74 -7.13 6.33
N THR A 239 15.72 -6.20 5.38
CA THR A 239 15.34 -6.43 3.98
C THR A 239 16.48 -6.13 2.98
N ASP A 240 17.68 -5.81 3.49
CA ASP A 240 18.82 -5.18 2.80
C ASP A 240 19.31 -5.87 1.51
N LYS A 241 18.91 -7.13 1.28
CA LYS A 241 19.35 -7.95 0.14
C LYS A 241 18.31 -8.08 -0.98
N VAL A 242 17.18 -7.40 -0.85
CA VAL A 242 16.06 -7.50 -1.80
C VAL A 242 15.94 -6.19 -2.59
N ASP A 243 15.76 -6.29 -3.90
CA ASP A 243 15.54 -5.13 -4.77
C ASP A 243 14.10 -4.62 -4.63
N ASP A 244 13.89 -3.29 -4.76
CA ASP A 244 12.60 -2.62 -4.56
C ASP A 244 11.57 -2.89 -5.68
N PHE A 245 11.96 -3.62 -6.72
CA PHE A 245 11.08 -4.02 -7.81
C PHE A 245 11.22 -5.51 -8.18
N ASP A 246 12.07 -6.30 -7.54
CA ASP A 246 12.21 -7.76 -7.80
C ASP A 246 11.91 -8.62 -6.56
N PHE A 247 10.61 -8.73 -6.26
CA PHE A 247 10.16 -9.37 -5.02
C PHE A 247 9.36 -10.65 -5.17
N HIS A 248 8.91 -11.01 -6.38
CA HIS A 248 7.98 -12.13 -6.57
C HIS A 248 8.55 -13.45 -6.01
N ASP A 249 9.83 -13.71 -6.26
CA ASP A 249 10.53 -14.89 -5.77
C ASP A 249 10.99 -14.76 -4.30
N GLN A 250 10.87 -13.56 -3.72
CA GLN A 250 11.41 -13.21 -2.39
C GLN A 250 10.32 -13.02 -1.32
N VAL A 251 9.04 -13.22 -1.66
CA VAL A 251 7.89 -13.07 -0.74
C VAL A 251 8.15 -13.80 0.58
N LYS A 252 8.58 -15.07 0.52
CA LYS A 252 8.82 -15.90 1.71
C LYS A 252 9.94 -15.36 2.60
N VAL A 253 11.02 -14.85 1.99
CA VAL A 253 12.17 -14.30 2.71
C VAL A 253 11.76 -13.02 3.43
N LEU A 254 11.05 -12.12 2.73
CA LEU A 254 10.56 -10.87 3.31
C LEU A 254 9.55 -11.11 4.43
N VAL A 255 8.61 -12.02 4.24
CA VAL A 255 7.65 -12.42 5.28
C VAL A 255 8.39 -12.95 6.52
N SER A 256 9.37 -13.84 6.32
CA SER A 256 10.20 -14.37 7.42
C SER A 256 10.95 -13.26 8.17
N ALA A 257 11.52 -12.28 7.46
CA ALA A 257 12.18 -11.13 8.07
C ALA A 257 11.21 -10.29 8.93
N GLY A 258 9.98 -10.09 8.47
CA GLY A 258 8.93 -9.42 9.24
C GLY A 258 8.56 -10.15 10.52
N ARG A 259 8.34 -11.47 10.42
CA ARG A 259 8.04 -12.32 11.57
C ARG A 259 9.15 -12.25 12.62
N LYS A 260 10.40 -12.38 12.17
CA LYS A 260 11.57 -12.31 13.04
C LYS A 260 11.69 -10.96 13.77
N ALA A 261 11.47 -9.85 13.06
CA ALA A 261 11.51 -8.52 13.68
C ALA A 261 10.42 -8.32 14.74
N PHE A 262 9.24 -8.92 14.53
CA PHE A 262 8.20 -8.96 15.55
C PHE A 262 8.63 -9.80 16.76
N ASP A 263 9.11 -11.02 16.55
CA ASP A 263 9.52 -11.92 17.64
C ASP A 263 10.62 -11.33 18.53
N GLU A 264 11.57 -10.60 17.93
CA GLU A 264 12.64 -9.89 18.65
C GLU A 264 12.12 -8.78 19.58
N ARG A 265 10.93 -8.24 19.31
CA ARG A 265 10.33 -7.11 20.04
C ARG A 265 9.05 -7.47 20.80
N LEU A 266 8.57 -8.72 20.68
CA LEU A 266 7.35 -9.20 21.33
C LEU A 266 7.33 -8.90 22.85
N PRO A 267 8.40 -9.14 23.64
CA PRO A 267 8.36 -8.83 25.07
C PRO A 267 8.15 -7.34 25.38
N GLU A 268 8.69 -6.45 24.56
CA GLU A 268 8.50 -5.00 24.70
C GLU A 268 7.10 -4.58 24.26
N LEU A 269 6.58 -5.18 23.19
CA LEU A 269 5.21 -4.97 22.75
C LEU A 269 4.21 -5.36 23.84
N GLU A 270 4.36 -6.54 24.42
CA GLU A 270 3.51 -7.02 25.52
C GLU A 270 3.54 -6.05 26.71
N GLY A 271 4.72 -5.54 27.07
CA GLY A 271 4.88 -4.53 28.12
C GLY A 271 4.22 -3.18 27.83
N LEU A 272 3.97 -2.85 26.56
CA LEU A 272 3.27 -1.63 26.16
C LEU A 272 1.75 -1.83 26.06
N ILE A 273 1.30 -2.99 25.60
CA ILE A 273 -0.12 -3.24 25.36
C ILE A 273 -0.85 -3.80 26.58
N TYR A 274 -0.18 -4.37 27.57
CA TYR A 274 -0.81 -4.83 28.80
C TYR A 274 -0.51 -3.85 29.95
N GLY A 275 -1.57 -3.37 30.60
CA GLY A 275 -1.46 -2.55 31.80
C GLY A 275 -0.98 -3.35 33.03
N PRO A 276 -0.75 -2.70 34.18
CA PRO A 276 -0.30 -3.36 35.42
C PRO A 276 -1.22 -4.48 35.88
N ASP A 277 -2.51 -4.37 35.55
CA ASP A 277 -3.57 -5.32 35.91
C ASP A 277 -3.77 -6.44 34.86
N GLY A 278 -2.97 -6.44 33.78
CA GLY A 278 -3.05 -7.41 32.69
C GLY A 278 -4.12 -7.13 31.63
N GLU A 279 -4.84 -6.01 31.72
CA GLU A 279 -5.81 -5.57 30.70
C GLU A 279 -5.12 -4.89 29.51
N ARG A 280 -5.68 -5.08 28.30
CA ARG A 280 -5.12 -4.51 27.08
C ARG A 280 -5.42 -3.01 26.99
N VAL A 281 -4.40 -2.20 26.77
CA VAL A 281 -4.48 -0.74 26.63
C VAL A 281 -5.31 -0.41 25.39
N ALA A 282 -6.41 0.32 25.60
CA ALA A 282 -7.27 0.97 24.60
C ALA A 282 -7.52 0.16 23.31
N THR A 283 -8.63 -0.57 23.26
CA THR A 283 -9.11 -1.19 22.02
C THR A 283 -9.87 -0.18 21.17
N ALA A 284 -9.66 -0.20 19.86
CA ALA A 284 -10.68 0.33 18.97
C ALA A 284 -11.88 -0.60 19.14
N HIS A 285 -13.03 -0.05 19.53
CA HIS A 285 -14.26 -0.84 19.45
C HIS A 285 -14.41 -1.30 17.99
N PRO A 286 -14.57 -2.60 17.72
CA PRO A 286 -15.17 -3.02 16.47
C PRO A 286 -16.50 -2.30 16.43
N LEU A 287 -16.65 -1.31 15.55
CA LEU A 287 -17.94 -0.67 15.39
C LEU A 287 -18.89 -1.80 14.98
N ASP A 288 -19.96 -1.97 15.76
CA ASP A 288 -21.02 -2.95 15.55
C ASP A 288 -21.87 -2.46 14.37
N VAL A 289 -21.24 -2.36 13.19
CA VAL A 289 -21.85 -1.76 12.00
C VAL A 289 -22.26 -2.84 11.05
N ASP A 290 -23.53 -2.76 10.72
CA ASP A 290 -24.20 -3.54 9.71
C ASP A 290 -23.50 -3.29 8.34
N PRO A 291 -22.66 -4.21 7.82
CA PRO A 291 -21.65 -3.88 6.80
C PRO A 291 -22.25 -3.40 5.47
N ALA A 292 -23.50 -3.75 5.18
CA ALA A 292 -24.35 -3.05 4.22
C ALA A 292 -25.80 -3.06 4.71
N ALA A 293 -26.49 -1.91 4.74
CA ALA A 293 -27.91 -1.87 5.12
C ALA A 293 -28.82 -2.57 4.09
N ASP A 294 -28.32 -2.77 2.86
CA ASP A 294 -29.02 -3.42 1.76
C ASP A 294 -28.79 -4.95 1.76
N PRO A 295 -29.84 -5.78 1.93
CA PRO A 295 -29.74 -7.24 1.92
C PRO A 295 -29.10 -7.86 0.67
N GLU A 296 -29.23 -7.23 -0.49
CA GLU A 296 -28.64 -7.69 -1.74
C GLU A 296 -27.14 -7.37 -1.79
N LEU A 297 -26.75 -6.16 -1.39
CA LEU A 297 -25.33 -5.81 -1.21
C LEU A 297 -24.66 -6.70 -0.17
N ARG A 298 -25.33 -7.01 0.94
CA ARG A 298 -24.83 -7.99 1.93
C ARG A 298 -24.58 -9.36 1.33
N ARG A 299 -25.50 -9.84 0.48
CA ARG A 299 -25.36 -11.14 -0.18
C ARG A 299 -24.19 -11.15 -1.16
N ILE A 300 -23.99 -10.05 -1.90
CA ILE A 300 -22.86 -9.89 -2.83
C ILE A 300 -21.56 -9.77 -2.04
N ALA A 301 -21.52 -8.95 -1.00
CA ALA A 301 -20.39 -8.75 -0.11
C ALA A 301 -19.95 -10.05 0.58
N ALA A 302 -20.88 -10.83 1.13
CA ALA A 302 -20.59 -12.12 1.75
C ALA A 302 -19.97 -13.13 0.76
N GLN A 303 -20.29 -13.00 -0.53
CA GLN A 303 -19.68 -13.82 -1.60
C GLN A 303 -18.36 -13.26 -2.11
N ALA A 304 -18.08 -11.98 -1.82
CA ALA A 304 -16.91 -11.24 -2.27
C ALA A 304 -15.80 -11.17 -1.20
N MET A 305 -16.15 -11.36 0.08
CA MET A 305 -15.18 -11.44 1.17
C MET A 305 -14.22 -12.62 0.99
N PRO A 306 -12.92 -12.43 1.30
CA PRO A 306 -12.00 -13.55 1.40
C PRO A 306 -12.43 -14.49 2.54
N PRO A 307 -12.25 -15.82 2.39
CA PRO A 307 -12.50 -16.77 3.47
C PRO A 307 -11.62 -16.48 4.70
N GLU A 308 -12.13 -16.79 5.90
CA GLU A 308 -11.43 -16.61 7.18
C GLU A 308 -10.24 -17.57 7.40
N GLY A 309 -9.80 -18.28 6.36
CA GLY A 309 -8.68 -19.21 6.40
C GLY A 309 -7.87 -19.20 5.10
N PRO A 310 -6.76 -19.97 5.06
CA PRO A 310 -5.88 -20.00 3.90
C PRO A 310 -6.63 -20.50 2.65
N ILE A 311 -6.67 -19.66 1.61
CA ILE A 311 -7.26 -19.97 0.32
C ILE A 311 -6.30 -20.89 -0.45
N ARG A 312 -6.80 -21.88 -1.18
CA ARG A 312 -5.92 -22.62 -2.12
C ARG A 312 -5.57 -21.71 -3.30
N PHE A 313 -4.32 -21.70 -3.75
CA PHE A 313 -3.86 -20.85 -4.86
C PHE A 313 -4.77 -20.88 -6.12
N ARG A 314 -5.25 -22.06 -6.52
CA ARG A 314 -6.19 -22.22 -7.65
C ARG A 314 -7.57 -21.56 -7.41
N ASP A 315 -8.00 -21.50 -6.16
CA ASP A 315 -9.28 -20.91 -5.76
C ASP A 315 -9.16 -19.38 -5.62
N LEU A 316 -7.96 -18.84 -5.35
CA LEU A 316 -7.68 -17.39 -5.39
C LEU A 316 -7.90 -16.82 -6.80
N PHE A 317 -7.39 -17.47 -7.85
CA PHE A 317 -7.64 -17.03 -9.23
C PHE A 317 -9.13 -17.02 -9.60
N ARG A 318 -9.91 -17.96 -9.05
CA ARG A 318 -11.36 -17.96 -9.25
C ARG A 318 -12.04 -16.83 -8.48
N LEU A 319 -11.58 -16.53 -7.27
CA LEU A 319 -12.06 -15.40 -6.47
C LEU A 319 -11.81 -14.08 -7.23
N LEU A 320 -10.56 -13.83 -7.64
CA LEU A 320 -10.17 -12.64 -8.41
C LEU A 320 -10.96 -12.52 -9.73
N ARG A 321 -11.14 -13.62 -10.48
CA ARG A 321 -11.98 -13.62 -11.70
C ARG A 321 -13.46 -13.36 -11.41
N ARG A 322 -14.01 -13.89 -10.31
CA ARG A 322 -15.41 -13.66 -9.93
C ARG A 322 -15.65 -12.22 -9.51
N LEU A 323 -14.72 -11.62 -8.78
CA LEU A 323 -14.74 -10.20 -8.42
C LEU A 323 -14.70 -9.33 -9.68
N HIS A 324 -13.83 -9.68 -10.64
CA HIS A 324 -13.74 -8.97 -11.92
C HIS A 324 -15.03 -9.04 -12.76
N HIS A 325 -15.72 -10.18 -12.83
CA HIS A 325 -16.94 -10.33 -13.64
C HIS A 325 -18.22 -9.76 -13.01
N ARG A 326 -18.23 -9.48 -11.70
CA ARG A 326 -19.42 -9.05 -10.96
C ARG A 326 -19.44 -7.58 -10.58
N LEU A 327 -18.31 -6.90 -10.73
CA LEU A 327 -18.27 -5.46 -10.66
C LEU A 327 -18.78 -4.92 -12.01
N PRO A 328 -19.88 -4.15 -12.04
CA PRO A 328 -20.24 -3.43 -13.24
C PRO A 328 -19.13 -2.42 -13.50
N LEU A 329 -18.22 -2.75 -14.42
CA LEU A 329 -17.44 -1.76 -15.15
C LEU A 329 -18.41 -1.02 -16.08
N THR A 330 -19.38 -0.31 -15.51
CA THR A 330 -20.18 0.64 -16.27
C THR A 330 -19.33 1.89 -16.45
N ASP A 331 -19.26 2.39 -17.67
CA ASP A 331 -18.59 3.62 -18.11
C ASP A 331 -19.01 4.90 -17.34
N ALA A 332 -19.86 4.78 -16.32
CA ALA A 332 -20.36 5.86 -15.47
C ALA A 332 -19.34 6.43 -14.46
N TRP A 333 -18.15 5.83 -14.32
CA TRP A 333 -17.12 6.30 -13.37
C TRP A 333 -15.97 7.07 -14.03
N VAL A 334 -16.08 7.33 -15.35
CA VAL A 334 -15.18 8.18 -16.13
C VAL A 334 -16.01 9.28 -16.80
N GLU A 335 -16.70 10.11 -16.02
CA GLU A 335 -16.94 11.48 -16.51
C GLU A 335 -15.67 12.29 -16.23
N VAL A 336 -14.71 12.18 -17.17
CA VAL A 336 -13.82 13.30 -17.44
C VAL A 336 -14.74 14.38 -18.02
N PRO A 337 -14.90 15.56 -17.41
CA PRO A 337 -15.63 16.63 -18.05
C PRO A 337 -14.88 16.96 -19.34
N ALA A 338 -15.47 16.64 -20.49
CA ALA A 338 -15.09 17.26 -21.74
C ALA A 338 -15.50 18.73 -21.62
N ASN A 339 -14.54 19.56 -21.21
CA ASN A 339 -14.77 20.99 -21.07
C ASN A 339 -14.92 21.61 -22.47
N PRO A 340 -15.82 22.60 -22.67
CA PRO A 340 -15.90 23.35 -23.93
C PRO A 340 -14.70 24.27 -24.16
#